data_AF-A0ABD3D166-F1
#
_entry.id   AF-A0ABD3D166-F1
#
_cell.length_a   1.000
_cell.length_b   1.000
_cell.length_c   1.000
_cell.angle_alpha   90.00
_cell.angle_beta   90.00
_cell.angle_gamma   90.00
#
_symmetry.space_group_name_H-M   'P 1'
#
loop_
_entity.id
_entity.type
_entity.pdbx_description
1 polymer ?
#
loop_
_entity_poly.entity_id
_entity_poly.type
_entity_poly.pdbx_seq_one_letter_code
_entity_poly.pdbx_strand_id
1 'polypeptide(L)'
;MGHENAAEQAKVILRSSKLKYILSTSVTEACNNSVLLLGPRGCGKIAVLELVLEDLSKENPDMVTVIKLNGLLHSDKNCALKEIARQLCLEHQLMFSKMASFDDNSQFLLSMLRECGLAHKTIVFVLDEFDLFAQGKQRLLYSLLDAMQSVTSQAVVVGASCRLDADQLLEKRVRSRFSHRKLLFLPPPANDLQRLVEHILLLPRVSGIPNDYIIAFNAKLLQYKSIHDTFQTSDYYARNVCLRAFEHLLERSLVAFEDNRGHDQSAEFCPVKLLISWHELQQGLKSNCFCPAVLNKLMDREC
;
A
#
# COMPACT_ATOMS: atom_id res chain seq x y z
N MET A 1 -22.94 -0.55 17.42
CA MET A 1 -21.62 -0.63 16.74
C MET A 1 -21.73 -0.79 15.21
N GLY A 2 -22.81 -0.36 14.56
CA GLY A 2 -22.95 -0.44 13.09
C GLY A 2 -22.67 0.88 12.35
N HIS A 3 -22.71 2.03 13.03
CA HIS A 3 -22.66 3.35 12.39
C HIS A 3 -21.25 3.94 12.21
N GLU A 4 -20.25 3.53 13.00
CA GLU A 4 -18.85 4.00 12.83
C GLU A 4 -18.13 3.31 11.67
N ASN A 5 -18.47 2.05 11.37
CA ASN A 5 -17.79 1.24 10.35
C ASN A 5 -18.07 1.71 8.91
N ALA A 6 -19.23 2.33 8.64
CA ALA A 6 -19.52 2.91 7.33
C ALA A 6 -18.79 4.24 7.12
N ALA A 7 -18.56 5.01 8.19
CA ALA A 7 -17.89 6.30 8.13
C ALA A 7 -16.39 6.17 7.83
N GLU A 8 -15.71 5.11 8.29
CA GLU A 8 -14.27 4.94 8.10
C GLU A 8 -13.90 4.34 6.73
N GLN A 9 -14.67 3.36 6.23
CA GLN A 9 -14.58 2.90 4.84
C GLN A 9 -14.93 4.03 3.87
N ALA A 10 -15.94 4.84 4.20
CA ALA A 10 -16.23 6.07 3.47
C ALA A 10 -15.06 7.06 3.54
N LYS A 11 -14.28 7.16 4.62
CA LYS A 11 -13.11 8.07 4.69
C LYS A 11 -11.95 7.62 3.79
N VAL A 12 -11.64 6.33 3.67
CA VAL A 12 -10.58 5.87 2.76
C VAL A 12 -11.01 6.06 1.31
N ILE A 13 -12.25 5.68 0.98
CA ILE A 13 -12.83 5.93 -0.34
C ILE A 13 -12.89 7.44 -0.62
N LEU A 14 -13.34 8.27 0.33
CA LEU A 14 -13.39 9.73 0.22
C LEU A 14 -12.00 10.35 0.02
N ARG A 15 -10.94 9.80 0.64
CA ARG A 15 -9.56 10.26 0.43
C ARG A 15 -9.07 9.94 -0.99
N SER A 16 -9.31 8.72 -1.46
CA SER A 16 -9.04 8.33 -2.85
C SER A 16 -9.86 9.17 -3.84
N SER A 17 -11.15 9.41 -3.55
CA SER A 17 -12.03 10.27 -4.33
C SER A 17 -11.58 11.72 -4.32
N LYS A 18 -11.05 12.24 -3.20
CA LYS A 18 -10.52 13.60 -3.11
C LYS A 18 -9.22 13.76 -3.89
N LEU A 19 -8.34 12.75 -3.83
CA LEU A 19 -7.12 12.72 -4.64
C LEU A 19 -7.44 12.61 -6.13
N LYS A 20 -8.36 11.70 -6.51
CA LYS A 20 -8.87 11.57 -7.88
C LYS A 20 -9.53 12.86 -8.35
N TYR A 21 -10.36 13.49 -7.52
CA TYR A 21 -10.98 14.78 -7.83
C TYR A 21 -9.89 15.84 -8.10
N ILE A 22 -8.95 16.05 -7.18
CA ILE A 22 -7.89 17.06 -7.37
C ILE A 22 -7.10 16.80 -8.65
N LEU A 23 -6.72 15.55 -8.93
CA LEU A 23 -5.96 15.23 -10.13
C LEU A 23 -6.81 15.40 -11.39
N SER A 24 -8.03 14.88 -11.43
CA SER A 24 -8.95 15.05 -12.56
C SER A 24 -9.24 16.53 -12.85
N THR A 25 -9.54 17.33 -11.82
CA THR A 25 -9.74 18.77 -11.95
C THR A 25 -8.47 19.47 -12.45
N SER A 26 -7.29 19.04 -12.00
CA SER A 26 -6.02 19.62 -12.49
C SER A 26 -5.82 19.36 -13.98
N VAL A 27 -6.20 18.18 -14.46
CA VAL A 27 -6.12 17.79 -15.88
C VAL A 27 -7.17 18.55 -16.71
N THR A 28 -8.41 18.66 -16.22
CA THR A 28 -9.50 19.31 -16.98
C THR A 28 -9.43 20.83 -16.97
N GLU A 29 -9.06 21.44 -15.83
CA GLU A 29 -8.99 22.90 -15.65
C GLU A 29 -7.58 23.45 -15.93
N ALA A 30 -6.62 22.61 -16.35
CA ALA A 30 -5.24 23.02 -16.63
C ALA A 30 -4.58 23.77 -15.45
N CYS A 31 -4.89 23.36 -14.22
CA CYS A 31 -4.48 24.07 -13.02
C CYS A 31 -3.26 23.44 -12.35
N ASN A 32 -2.27 24.26 -12.03
CA ASN A 32 -1.10 23.84 -11.26
C ASN A 32 -1.48 23.59 -9.81
N ASN A 33 -1.24 22.38 -9.32
CA ASN A 33 -1.60 21.99 -7.96
C ASN A 33 -0.46 21.22 -7.28
N SER A 34 -0.34 21.39 -5.97
CA SER A 34 0.57 20.57 -5.17
C SER A 34 -0.15 19.95 -3.99
N VAL A 35 0.05 18.65 -3.76
CA VAL A 35 -0.61 17.86 -2.71
C VAL A 35 0.44 17.07 -1.93
N LEU A 36 0.28 17.02 -0.61
CA LEU A 36 1.14 16.24 0.28
C LEU A 36 0.34 15.10 0.92
N LEU A 37 0.76 13.85 0.68
CA LEU A 37 0.23 12.63 1.29
C LEU A 37 1.05 12.31 2.54
N LEU A 38 0.40 12.39 3.69
CA LEU A 38 1.01 12.23 5.01
C LEU A 38 0.39 11.04 5.73
N GLY A 39 1.20 10.22 6.41
CA GLY A 39 0.70 9.09 7.19
C GLY A 39 1.82 8.13 7.55
N PRO A 40 1.66 7.17 8.47
CA PRO A 40 2.73 6.24 8.81
C PRO A 40 3.16 5.37 7.62
N ARG A 41 4.28 4.64 7.75
CA ARG A 41 4.67 3.64 6.75
C ARG A 41 3.66 2.49 6.74
N GLY A 42 3.41 1.92 5.56
CA GLY A 42 2.49 0.79 5.40
C GLY A 42 1.00 1.13 5.30
N CYS A 43 0.58 2.40 5.32
CA CYS A 43 -0.84 2.78 5.19
C CYS A 43 -1.35 2.86 3.73
N GLY A 44 -0.61 2.34 2.75
CA GLY A 44 -1.06 2.25 1.36
C GLY A 44 -1.09 3.56 0.57
N LYS A 45 -0.38 4.62 1.01
CA LYS A 45 -0.32 5.93 0.30
C LYS A 45 0.04 5.79 -1.17
N ILE A 46 1.12 5.06 -1.46
CA ILE A 46 1.62 4.85 -2.81
C ILE A 46 0.64 3.99 -3.60
N ALA A 47 0.13 2.90 -3.02
CA ALA A 47 -0.85 2.03 -3.68
C ALA A 47 -2.13 2.77 -4.10
N VAL A 48 -2.65 3.66 -3.23
CA VAL A 48 -3.80 4.51 -3.56
C VAL A 48 -3.46 5.51 -4.67
N LEU A 49 -2.26 6.11 -4.62
CA LEU A 49 -1.81 7.03 -5.66
C LEU A 49 -1.67 6.30 -7.02
N GLU A 50 -1.07 5.12 -7.04
CA GLU A 50 -0.91 4.33 -8.26
C GLU A 50 -2.24 3.91 -8.85
N LEU A 51 -3.20 3.46 -8.04
CA LEU A 51 -4.54 3.12 -8.50
C LEU A 51 -5.25 4.32 -9.14
N VAL A 52 -5.14 5.51 -8.54
CA VAL A 52 -5.72 6.73 -9.13
C VAL A 52 -5.00 7.15 -10.41
N LEU A 53 -3.67 7.02 -10.47
CA LEU A 53 -2.90 7.33 -11.68
C LEU A 53 -3.22 6.36 -12.83
N GLU A 54 -3.39 5.08 -12.53
CA GLU A 54 -3.83 4.07 -13.51
C GLU A 54 -5.23 4.39 -14.05
N ASP A 55 -6.17 4.76 -13.19
CA ASP A 55 -7.49 5.21 -13.61
C ASP A 55 -7.43 6.44 -14.53
N LEU A 56 -6.62 7.44 -14.16
CA LEU A 56 -6.46 8.66 -14.95
C LEU A 56 -5.77 8.41 -16.29
N SER A 57 -4.78 7.52 -16.32
CA SER A 57 -4.08 7.12 -17.55
C SER A 57 -4.99 6.34 -18.49
N LYS A 58 -5.91 5.52 -17.96
CA LYS A 58 -6.95 4.86 -18.76
C LYS A 58 -7.97 5.85 -19.32
N GLU A 59 -8.36 6.85 -18.53
CA GLU A 59 -9.32 7.88 -18.94
C GLU A 59 -8.72 8.84 -19.98
N ASN A 60 -7.44 9.23 -19.84
CA ASN A 60 -6.77 10.19 -20.74
C ASN A 60 -5.28 9.82 -21.00
N PRO A 61 -5.00 8.84 -21.89
CA PRO A 61 -3.64 8.32 -22.09
C PRO A 61 -2.66 9.33 -22.70
N ASP A 62 -3.13 10.26 -23.55
CA ASP A 62 -2.25 11.20 -24.27
C ASP A 62 -2.09 12.57 -23.58
N MET A 63 -2.85 12.81 -22.51
CA MET A 63 -2.86 14.09 -21.79
C MET A 63 -2.05 14.06 -20.49
N VAL A 64 -1.72 12.88 -19.97
CA VAL A 64 -1.08 12.74 -18.64
C VAL A 64 0.27 12.06 -18.77
N THR A 65 1.31 12.79 -18.38
CA THR A 65 2.69 12.30 -18.23
C THR A 65 2.99 12.11 -16.75
N VAL A 66 3.52 10.95 -16.34
CA VAL A 66 3.76 10.64 -14.93
C VAL A 66 5.25 10.46 -14.67
N ILE A 67 5.81 11.32 -13.83
CA ILE A 67 7.23 11.31 -13.48
C ILE A 67 7.37 10.87 -12.03
N LYS A 68 8.02 9.74 -11.79
CA LYS A 68 8.23 9.20 -10.44
C LYS A 68 9.67 9.43 -9.99
N LEU A 69 9.82 10.05 -8.82
CA LEU A 69 11.10 10.25 -8.14
C LEU A 69 11.03 9.66 -6.74
N ASN A 70 12.09 8.95 -6.36
CA ASN A 70 12.27 8.45 -5.00
C ASN A 70 13.41 9.19 -4.29
N GLY A 71 13.17 9.71 -3.09
CA GLY A 71 14.16 10.42 -2.28
C GLY A 71 15.35 9.58 -1.85
N LEU A 72 15.20 8.26 -1.75
CA LEU A 72 16.30 7.33 -1.42
C LEU A 72 17.26 7.15 -2.60
N LEU A 73 16.74 7.12 -3.82
CA LEU A 73 17.54 6.96 -5.04
C LEU A 73 18.16 8.29 -5.47
N HIS A 74 17.44 9.39 -5.27
CA HIS A 74 17.81 10.72 -5.75
C HIS A 74 18.19 11.66 -4.60
N SER A 75 19.08 11.20 -3.73
CA SER A 75 19.66 12.02 -2.67
C SER A 75 20.38 13.26 -3.23
N ASP A 76 21.02 13.10 -4.39
CA ASP A 76 21.66 14.19 -5.13
C ASP A 76 20.69 14.93 -6.06
N LYS A 77 20.65 16.26 -5.91
CA LYS A 77 19.77 17.16 -6.68
C LYS A 77 20.02 17.10 -8.19
N ASN A 78 21.28 16.90 -8.57
CA ASN A 78 21.66 16.75 -9.97
C ASN A 78 21.14 15.42 -10.53
N CYS A 79 21.17 14.36 -9.73
CA CYS A 79 20.63 13.06 -10.12
C CYS A 79 19.11 13.12 -10.28
N ALA A 80 18.40 13.78 -9.35
CA ALA A 80 16.96 13.98 -9.44
C ALA A 80 16.54 14.75 -10.71
N LEU A 81 17.17 15.89 -11.02
CA LEU A 81 16.84 16.63 -12.25
C LEU A 81 17.19 15.87 -13.52
N LYS A 82 18.33 15.16 -13.53
CA LYS A 82 18.69 14.30 -14.67
C LYS A 82 17.68 13.19 -14.87
N GLU A 83 17.15 12.62 -13.80
CA GLU A 83 16.11 11.59 -13.89
C GLU A 83 14.79 12.16 -14.41
N ILE A 84 14.39 13.34 -13.95
CA ILE A 84 13.21 14.03 -14.50
C ILE A 84 13.39 14.27 -16.00
N ALA A 85 14.52 14.85 -16.40
CA ALA A 85 14.81 15.11 -17.80
C ALA A 85 14.85 13.81 -18.61
N ARG A 86 15.39 12.72 -18.07
CA ARG A 86 15.39 11.40 -18.70
C ARG A 86 13.97 10.86 -18.92
N GLN A 87 13.10 10.92 -17.90
CA GLN A 87 11.71 10.44 -18.00
C GLN A 87 10.91 11.29 -19.01
N LEU A 88 11.05 12.62 -18.96
CA LEU A 88 10.44 13.52 -19.95
C LEU A 88 10.93 13.25 -21.38
N CYS A 89 12.24 13.10 -21.58
CA CYS A 89 12.80 12.82 -22.90
C CYS A 89 12.30 11.48 -23.46
N LEU A 90 12.13 10.46 -22.61
CA LEU A 90 11.60 9.17 -23.04
C LEU A 90 10.14 9.26 -23.48
N GLU A 91 9.31 9.97 -22.73
CA GLU A 91 7.90 10.12 -23.08
C GLU A 91 7.69 11.00 -24.32
N HIS A 92 8.51 12.05 -24.49
CA HIS A 92 8.42 12.97 -25.62
C HIS A 92 9.33 12.61 -26.82
N GLN A 93 10.00 11.45 -26.78
CA GLN A 93 10.95 10.98 -27.81
C GLN A 93 12.09 11.98 -28.12
N LEU A 94 12.57 12.71 -27.12
CA LEU A 94 13.66 13.69 -27.26
C LEU A 94 15.03 13.06 -26.96
N MET A 95 16.08 13.61 -27.54
CA MET A 95 17.46 13.18 -27.30
C MET A 95 17.95 13.66 -25.92
N PHE A 96 18.22 12.72 -25.01
CA PHE A 96 18.73 13.04 -23.68
C PHE A 96 20.25 13.27 -23.69
N SER A 97 20.70 14.44 -23.24
CA SER A 97 22.12 14.75 -23.05
C SER A 97 22.57 14.53 -21.60
N LYS A 98 23.42 13.54 -21.36
CA LYS A 98 23.97 13.20 -20.03
C LYS A 98 24.91 14.28 -19.46
N MET A 99 25.45 15.15 -20.31
CA MET A 99 26.46 16.16 -19.97
C MET A 99 25.88 17.52 -19.54
N ALA A 100 24.56 17.70 -19.60
CA ALA A 100 23.92 18.97 -19.26
C ALA A 100 24.15 19.37 -17.79
N SER A 101 24.39 20.67 -17.56
CA SER A 101 24.54 21.25 -16.23
C SER A 101 23.20 21.29 -15.48
N PHE A 102 23.21 21.59 -14.19
CA PHE A 102 21.97 21.75 -13.41
C PHE A 102 21.08 22.86 -13.99
N ASP A 103 21.66 23.99 -14.35
CA ASP A 103 20.93 25.15 -14.85
C ASP A 103 20.34 24.86 -16.24
N ASP A 104 21.09 24.20 -17.12
CA ASP A 104 20.58 23.77 -18.44
C ASP A 104 19.41 22.79 -18.30
N ASN A 105 19.51 21.82 -17.40
CA ASN A 105 18.41 20.88 -17.14
C ASN A 105 17.18 21.58 -16.55
N SER A 106 17.38 22.61 -15.72
CA SER A 106 16.28 23.40 -15.16
C SER A 106 15.57 24.26 -16.23
N GLN A 107 16.33 24.86 -17.15
CA GLN A 107 15.78 25.61 -18.28
C GLN A 107 15.05 24.69 -19.26
N PHE A 108 15.61 23.51 -19.51
CA PHE A 108 14.97 22.46 -20.29
C PHE A 108 13.64 22.01 -19.67
N LEU A 109 13.61 21.78 -18.35
CA LEU A 109 12.36 21.47 -17.65
C LEU A 109 11.32 22.59 -17.79
N LEU A 110 11.75 23.86 -17.68
CA LEU A 110 10.87 25.01 -17.87
C LEU A 110 10.32 25.10 -19.29
N SER A 111 11.14 24.86 -20.32
CA SER A 111 10.67 24.87 -21.71
C SER A 111 9.69 23.72 -21.97
N MET A 112 9.99 22.53 -21.47
CA MET A 112 9.11 21.37 -21.60
C MET A 112 7.76 21.59 -20.91
N LEU A 113 7.75 22.15 -19.71
CA LEU A 113 6.51 22.46 -18.98
C LEU A 113 5.64 23.47 -19.73
N ARG A 114 6.26 24.46 -20.39
CA ARG A 114 5.54 25.45 -21.21
C ARG A 114 4.96 24.83 -22.48
N GLU A 115 5.74 24.00 -23.17
CA GLU A 115 5.27 23.28 -24.36
C GLU A 115 4.13 22.32 -24.04
N CYS A 116 4.23 21.59 -22.92
CA CYS A 116 3.17 20.71 -22.45
C CYS A 116 1.91 21.50 -22.09
N GLY A 117 2.04 22.66 -21.44
CA GLY A 117 0.91 23.53 -21.14
C GLY A 117 0.18 24.04 -22.39
N LEU A 118 0.91 24.38 -23.46
CA LEU A 118 0.33 24.76 -24.75
C LEU A 118 -0.35 23.57 -25.45
N ALA A 119 0.17 22.37 -25.27
CA ALA A 119 -0.38 21.13 -25.82
C ALA A 119 -1.52 20.53 -24.97
N HIS A 120 -1.96 21.21 -23.90
CA HIS A 120 -2.92 20.70 -22.92
C HIS A 120 -2.52 19.34 -22.31
N LYS A 121 -1.21 19.12 -22.15
CA LYS A 121 -0.64 17.95 -21.48
C LYS A 121 -0.25 18.33 -20.06
N THR A 122 -0.73 17.55 -19.09
CA THR A 122 -0.45 17.72 -17.67
C THR A 122 0.66 16.76 -17.25
N ILE A 123 1.71 17.30 -16.62
CA ILE A 123 2.79 16.51 -16.04
C ILE A 123 2.55 16.30 -14.54
N VAL A 124 2.45 15.05 -14.10
CA VAL A 124 2.29 14.68 -12.69
C VAL A 124 3.63 14.21 -12.12
N PHE A 125 4.22 15.01 -11.24
CA PHE A 125 5.41 14.67 -10.48
C PHE A 125 5.04 13.96 -9.19
N VAL A 126 5.46 12.71 -9.04
CA VAL A 126 5.33 11.92 -7.82
C VAL A 126 6.67 11.89 -7.09
N LEU A 127 6.72 12.50 -5.90
CA LEU A 127 7.90 12.55 -5.05
C LEU A 127 7.70 11.62 -3.84
N ASP A 128 8.30 10.44 -3.90
CA ASP A 128 8.29 9.47 -2.80
C ASP A 128 9.42 9.75 -1.78
N GLU A 129 9.19 9.43 -0.51
CA GLU A 129 10.02 9.83 0.64
C GLU A 129 10.36 11.34 0.58
N PHE A 130 9.30 12.17 0.47
CA PHE A 130 9.39 13.62 0.27
C PHE A 130 10.25 14.36 1.29
N ASP A 131 10.29 13.87 2.53
CA ASP A 131 11.10 14.44 3.60
C ASP A 131 12.60 14.42 3.30
N LEU A 132 13.10 13.48 2.49
CA LEU A 132 14.49 13.45 2.04
C LEU A 132 14.79 14.61 1.06
N PHE A 133 13.85 14.97 0.20
CA PHE A 133 14.00 16.13 -0.70
C PHE A 133 13.93 17.46 0.05
N ALA A 134 13.29 17.48 1.21
CA ALA A 134 13.23 18.65 2.08
C ALA A 134 14.51 18.86 2.92
N GLN A 135 15.43 17.88 2.96
CA GLN A 135 16.69 18.01 3.72
C GLN A 135 17.72 18.89 2.98
N GLY A 136 18.34 19.81 3.72
CA GLY A 136 19.39 20.70 3.20
C GLY A 136 18.86 21.79 2.27
N LYS A 137 19.66 22.21 1.28
CA LYS A 137 19.30 23.30 0.35
C LYS A 137 18.21 22.83 -0.64
N GLN A 138 16.97 23.27 -0.51
CA GLN A 138 15.80 22.79 -1.29
C GLN A 138 15.74 23.30 -2.74
N ARG A 139 16.83 23.19 -3.51
CA ARG A 139 16.92 23.72 -4.88
C ARG A 139 15.98 23.02 -5.86
N LEU A 140 15.87 21.68 -5.77
CA LEU A 140 14.97 20.90 -6.63
C LEU A 140 13.50 21.33 -6.41
N LEU A 141 13.05 21.28 -5.16
CA LEU A 141 11.68 21.67 -4.80
C LEU A 141 11.40 23.13 -5.14
N TYR A 142 12.36 24.02 -4.89
CA TYR A 142 12.23 25.42 -5.29
C TYR A 142 12.08 25.54 -6.81
N SER A 143 12.96 24.93 -7.60
CA SER A 143 12.92 25.01 -9.06
C SER A 143 11.62 24.43 -9.64
N LEU A 144 11.14 23.29 -9.13
CA LEU A 144 9.90 22.67 -9.58
C LEU A 144 8.68 23.54 -9.23
N LEU A 145 8.56 23.98 -7.98
CA LEU A 145 7.41 24.78 -7.56
C LEU A 145 7.42 26.19 -8.16
N ASP A 146 8.58 26.78 -8.40
CA ASP A 146 8.72 28.08 -9.08
C ASP A 146 8.34 27.96 -10.57
N ALA A 147 8.73 26.87 -11.23
CA ALA A 147 8.28 26.54 -12.59
C ALA A 147 6.75 26.41 -12.72
N MET A 148 6.10 25.87 -11.69
CA MET A 148 4.64 25.74 -11.60
C MET A 148 3.91 27.06 -11.34
N GLN A 149 4.58 28.12 -10.88
CA GLN A 149 3.91 29.41 -10.68
C GLN A 149 3.63 30.14 -12.01
N SER A 150 4.28 29.72 -13.10
CA SER A 150 4.00 30.28 -14.41
C SER A 150 2.62 29.84 -14.91
N VAL A 151 1.86 30.79 -15.46
CA VAL A 151 0.49 30.57 -15.97
C VAL A 151 0.46 29.65 -17.20
N THR A 152 1.60 29.49 -17.87
CA THR A 152 1.73 28.66 -19.07
C THR A 152 2.14 27.21 -18.79
N SER A 153 2.41 26.88 -17.52
CA SER A 153 2.78 25.52 -17.11
C SER A 153 1.53 24.72 -16.73
N GLN A 154 1.50 23.43 -17.06
CA GLN A 154 0.50 22.49 -16.53
C GLN A 154 1.20 21.33 -15.83
N ALA A 155 1.30 21.40 -14.51
CA ALA A 155 1.93 20.38 -13.69
C ALA A 155 1.26 20.20 -12.33
N VAL A 156 1.34 18.97 -11.83
CA VAL A 156 0.89 18.60 -10.49
C VAL A 156 2.04 17.95 -9.72
N VAL A 157 2.28 18.40 -8.49
CA VAL A 157 3.27 17.77 -7.61
C VAL A 157 2.55 17.02 -6.49
N VAL A 158 2.77 15.72 -6.40
CA VAL A 158 2.28 14.85 -5.34
C VAL A 158 3.46 14.37 -4.52
N GLY A 159 3.61 14.87 -3.30
CA GLY A 159 4.62 14.40 -2.36
C GLY A 159 4.05 13.34 -1.42
N ALA A 160 4.74 12.23 -1.22
CA ALA A 160 4.41 11.23 -0.23
C ALA A 160 5.49 11.20 0.87
N SER A 161 5.08 11.34 2.13
CA SER A 161 6.01 11.22 3.28
C SER A 161 5.39 10.42 4.41
N CYS A 162 6.26 9.80 5.21
CA CYS A 162 5.88 9.17 6.47
C CYS A 162 5.74 10.16 7.63
N ARG A 163 6.33 11.34 7.50
CA ARG A 163 6.45 12.36 8.55
C ARG A 163 5.28 13.33 8.51
N LEU A 164 4.51 13.42 9.60
CA LEU A 164 3.39 14.37 9.70
C LEU A 164 3.86 15.84 9.68
N ASP A 165 5.10 16.09 10.11
CA ASP A 165 5.77 17.37 10.15
C ASP A 165 6.51 17.72 8.84
N ALA A 166 6.37 16.94 7.76
CA ALA A 166 7.10 17.16 6.52
C ALA A 166 6.90 18.57 5.91
N ASP A 167 5.74 19.20 6.13
CA ASP A 167 5.48 20.58 5.71
C ASP A 167 6.29 21.63 6.49
N GLN A 168 6.72 21.32 7.72
CA GLN A 168 7.55 22.22 8.53
C GLN A 168 9.02 22.19 8.10
N LEU A 169 9.45 21.12 7.42
CA LEU A 169 10.79 21.02 6.87
C LEU A 169 11.01 21.98 5.70
N LEU A 170 9.93 22.45 5.06
CA LEU A 170 10.01 23.35 3.91
C LEU A 170 10.50 24.75 4.30
N GLU A 171 11.49 25.25 3.55
CA GLU A 171 11.95 26.63 3.66
C GLU A 171 10.79 27.59 3.36
N LYS A 172 10.75 28.76 4.03
CA LYS A 172 9.66 29.75 3.88
C LYS A 172 9.30 30.04 2.42
N ARG A 173 10.31 30.16 1.54
CA ARG A 173 10.14 30.44 0.11
C ARG A 173 9.53 29.30 -0.71
N VAL A 174 9.77 28.04 -0.31
CA VAL A 174 9.21 26.84 -0.94
C VAL A 174 7.79 26.63 -0.41
N ARG A 175 7.64 26.74 0.91
CA ARG A 175 6.36 26.60 1.60
C ARG A 175 5.31 27.59 1.11
N SER A 176 5.70 28.84 0.87
CA SER A 176 4.84 29.89 0.29
C SER A 176 4.27 29.54 -1.09
N ARG A 177 4.93 28.68 -1.85
CA ARG A 177 4.54 28.28 -3.20
C ARG A 177 3.76 26.96 -3.24
N PHE A 178 3.69 26.25 -2.11
CA PHE A 178 2.96 25.00 -2.00
C PHE A 178 1.49 25.28 -1.68
N SER A 179 0.55 24.62 -2.37
CA SER A 179 -0.91 24.83 -2.21
C SER A 179 -1.47 24.47 -0.82
N HIS A 180 -0.63 24.11 0.16
CA HIS A 180 -0.97 23.70 1.52
C HIS A 180 -2.02 22.59 1.65
N ARG A 181 -2.30 21.85 0.57
CA ARG A 181 -3.25 20.73 0.56
C ARG A 181 -2.58 19.48 1.11
N LYS A 182 -3.04 19.02 2.27
CA LYS A 182 -2.54 17.82 2.94
C LYS A 182 -3.63 16.76 3.00
N LEU A 183 -3.29 15.54 2.62
CA LEU A 183 -4.14 14.36 2.75
C LEU A 183 -3.52 13.42 3.78
N LEU A 184 -4.23 13.23 4.90
CA LEU A 184 -3.80 12.38 5.99
C LEU A 184 -4.32 10.96 5.79
N PHE A 185 -3.40 10.00 5.67
CA PHE A 185 -3.64 8.56 5.65
C PHE A 185 -3.38 8.04 7.06
N LEU A 186 -4.46 7.80 7.80
CA LEU A 186 -4.39 7.16 9.10
C LEU A 186 -4.48 5.65 8.94
N PRO A 187 -3.78 4.87 9.80
CA PRO A 187 -3.92 3.42 9.79
C PRO A 187 -5.38 3.05 10.08
N PRO A 188 -5.94 2.04 9.39
CA PRO A 188 -7.30 1.61 9.62
C PRO A 188 -7.44 1.02 11.04
N PRO A 189 -8.62 1.13 11.67
CA PRO A 189 -8.88 0.49 12.96
C PRO A 189 -8.81 -1.03 12.84
N ALA A 190 -8.62 -1.72 13.98
CA ALA A 190 -8.42 -3.17 14.03
C ALA A 190 -9.50 -3.98 13.29
N ASN A 191 -10.76 -3.54 13.35
CA ASN A 191 -11.88 -4.20 12.67
C ASN A 191 -11.73 -4.19 11.14
N ASP A 192 -11.25 -3.09 10.57
CA ASP A 192 -11.03 -2.98 9.12
C ASP A 192 -9.80 -3.76 8.69
N LEU A 193 -8.78 -3.83 9.56
CA LEU A 193 -7.62 -4.66 9.33
C LEU A 193 -7.99 -6.15 9.32
N GLN A 194 -8.89 -6.58 10.23
CA GLN A 194 -9.43 -7.95 10.24
C GLN A 194 -10.17 -8.26 8.92
N ARG A 195 -11.03 -7.35 8.45
CA ARG A 195 -11.72 -7.49 7.15
C ARG A 195 -10.77 -7.51 5.96
N LEU A 196 -9.72 -6.69 5.99
CA LEU A 196 -8.72 -6.66 4.93
C LEU A 196 -7.92 -7.96 4.90
N VAL A 197 -7.53 -8.49 6.06
CA VAL A 197 -6.91 -9.80 6.19
C VAL A 197 -7.85 -10.89 5.69
N GLU A 198 -9.15 -10.84 6.02
CA GLU A 198 -10.15 -11.76 5.47
C GLU A 198 -10.19 -11.70 3.94
N HIS A 199 -10.27 -10.50 3.37
CA HIS A 199 -10.27 -10.34 1.91
C HIS A 199 -8.99 -10.83 1.24
N ILE A 200 -7.83 -10.69 1.89
CA ILE A 200 -6.55 -11.19 1.38
C ILE A 200 -6.45 -12.71 1.48
N LEU A 201 -6.95 -13.29 2.58
CA LEU A 201 -6.90 -14.73 2.82
C LEU A 201 -7.95 -15.48 2.01
N LEU A 202 -9.07 -14.86 1.67
CA LEU A 202 -10.09 -15.47 0.83
C LEU A 202 -9.59 -15.56 -0.61
N LEU A 203 -9.66 -16.76 -1.18
CA LEU A 203 -9.29 -16.96 -2.57
C LEU A 203 -10.33 -16.29 -3.48
N PRO A 204 -9.92 -15.39 -4.38
CA PRO A 204 -10.83 -14.80 -5.35
C PRO A 204 -11.25 -15.87 -6.36
N ARG A 205 -12.49 -15.77 -6.86
CA ARG A 205 -13.01 -16.65 -7.92
C ARG A 205 -12.39 -16.28 -9.27
N VAL A 206 -11.11 -16.61 -9.45
CA VAL A 206 -10.33 -16.28 -10.65
C VAL A 206 -10.16 -17.54 -11.51
N SER A 207 -10.09 -17.33 -12.83
CA SER A 207 -9.80 -18.34 -13.85
C SER A 207 -8.41 -18.95 -13.65
N GLY A 208 -8.33 -20.03 -12.90
CA GLY A 208 -7.07 -20.77 -12.67
C GLY A 208 -7.11 -21.77 -11.52
N ILE A 209 -8.02 -21.58 -10.56
CA ILE A 209 -8.20 -22.48 -9.41
C ILE A 209 -9.55 -23.19 -9.54
N PRO A 210 -9.64 -24.52 -9.32
CA PRO A 210 -10.90 -25.23 -9.31
C PRO A 210 -11.89 -24.61 -8.30
N ASN A 211 -13.10 -24.32 -8.76
CA ASN A 211 -14.10 -23.61 -7.94
C ASN A 211 -14.45 -24.38 -6.65
N ASP A 212 -14.45 -25.71 -6.69
CA ASP A 212 -14.70 -26.57 -5.52
C ASP A 212 -13.62 -26.40 -4.45
N TYR A 213 -12.37 -26.21 -4.85
CA TYR A 213 -11.27 -25.94 -3.93
C TYR A 213 -11.40 -24.55 -3.30
N ILE A 214 -11.78 -23.53 -4.09
CA ILE A 214 -12.01 -22.17 -3.59
C ILE A 214 -13.11 -22.17 -2.53
N ILE A 215 -14.23 -22.86 -2.81
CA ILE A 215 -15.36 -22.96 -1.88
C ILE A 215 -14.94 -23.68 -0.60
N ALA A 216 -14.26 -24.82 -0.71
CA ALA A 216 -13.82 -25.60 0.45
C ALA A 216 -12.80 -24.84 1.31
N PHE A 217 -11.83 -24.16 0.69
CA PHE A 217 -10.82 -23.38 1.40
C PHE A 217 -11.44 -22.17 2.10
N ASN A 218 -12.26 -21.38 1.40
CA ASN A 218 -12.94 -20.23 1.96
C ASN A 218 -13.91 -20.63 3.09
N ALA A 219 -14.59 -21.79 2.98
CA ALA A 219 -15.47 -22.32 4.02
C ALA A 219 -14.69 -22.67 5.30
N LYS A 220 -13.54 -23.36 5.18
CA LYS A 220 -12.68 -23.68 6.33
C LYS A 220 -12.14 -22.42 7.02
N LEU A 221 -11.74 -21.41 6.24
CA LEU A 221 -11.22 -20.15 6.79
C LEU A 221 -12.31 -19.37 7.56
N LEU A 222 -13.53 -19.34 7.02
CA LEU A 222 -14.68 -18.72 7.69
C LEU A 222 -15.12 -19.49 8.95
N GLN A 223 -15.02 -20.82 8.96
CA GLN A 223 -15.26 -21.63 10.15
C GLN A 223 -14.26 -21.29 11.26
N TYR A 224 -12.96 -21.21 10.94
CA TYR A 224 -11.93 -20.82 11.91
C TYR A 224 -12.19 -19.43 12.51
N LYS A 225 -12.62 -18.48 11.68
CA LYS A 225 -13.04 -17.15 12.15
C LYS A 225 -14.26 -17.22 13.07
N SER A 226 -15.30 -17.97 12.70
CA SER A 226 -16.50 -18.15 13.54
C SER A 226 -16.14 -18.71 14.91
N ILE A 227 -15.16 -19.60 14.98
CA ILE A 227 -14.64 -20.17 16.22
C ILE A 227 -13.95 -19.07 17.03
N HIS A 228 -13.00 -18.35 16.43
CA HIS A 228 -12.29 -17.26 17.10
C HIS A 228 -13.25 -16.17 17.65
N ASP A 229 -14.22 -15.73 16.84
CA ASP A 229 -15.16 -14.67 17.22
C ASP A 229 -16.18 -15.14 18.28
N THR A 230 -16.60 -16.41 18.25
CA THR A 230 -17.55 -16.97 19.25
C THR A 230 -16.91 -17.09 20.62
N PHE A 231 -15.63 -17.42 20.68
CA PHE A 231 -15.00 -17.82 21.93
C PHE A 231 -14.11 -16.75 22.55
N GLN A 232 -13.84 -15.64 21.85
CA GLN A 232 -12.97 -14.55 22.32
C GLN A 232 -11.78 -15.10 23.13
N THR A 233 -11.11 -16.13 22.60
CA THR A 233 -9.98 -16.72 23.30
C THR A 233 -8.90 -15.64 23.36
N SER A 234 -8.82 -14.97 24.49
CA SER A 234 -7.89 -13.88 24.80
C SER A 234 -6.43 -14.33 24.79
N ASP A 235 -6.18 -15.61 24.52
CA ASP A 235 -4.88 -16.24 24.56
C ASP A 235 -4.14 -15.97 23.26
N TYR A 236 -3.55 -14.77 23.17
CA TYR A 236 -2.60 -14.43 22.12
C TYR A 236 -1.26 -15.11 22.43
N TYR A 237 -1.06 -16.33 21.90
CA TYR A 237 0.24 -16.98 21.95
C TYR A 237 1.13 -16.47 20.83
N ALA A 238 2.35 -16.07 21.17
CA ALA A 238 3.34 -15.67 20.18
C ALA A 238 3.65 -16.83 19.20
N ARG A 239 3.90 -16.53 17.93
CA ARG A 239 4.09 -17.52 16.85
C ARG A 239 5.09 -18.62 17.19
N ASN A 240 6.18 -18.27 17.87
CA ASN A 240 7.20 -19.22 18.32
C ASN A 240 6.69 -20.22 19.36
N VAL A 241 5.72 -19.83 20.20
CA VAL A 241 5.08 -20.72 21.19
C VAL A 241 4.16 -21.71 20.48
N CYS A 242 3.36 -21.25 19.52
CA CYS A 242 2.51 -22.12 18.71
C CYS A 242 3.33 -23.11 17.87
N LEU A 243 4.45 -22.67 17.30
CA LEU A 243 5.34 -23.54 16.53
C LEU A 243 5.92 -24.65 17.41
N ARG A 244 6.40 -24.32 18.62
CA ARG A 244 6.89 -25.32 19.57
C ARG A 244 5.81 -26.30 20.00
N ALA A 245 4.57 -25.83 20.19
CA ALA A 245 3.45 -26.71 20.49
C ALA A 245 3.16 -27.67 19.32
N PHE A 246 3.25 -27.19 18.08
CA PHE A 246 3.10 -28.01 16.89
C PHE A 246 4.24 -29.03 16.70
N GLU A 247 5.49 -28.62 16.91
CA GLU A 247 6.65 -29.52 16.93
C GLU A 247 6.47 -30.64 17.96
N HIS A 248 5.95 -30.31 19.16
CA HIS A 248 5.65 -31.32 20.17
C HIS A 248 4.52 -32.29 19.73
N LEU A 249 3.53 -31.85 18.94
CA LEU A 249 2.53 -32.74 18.35
C LEU A 249 3.13 -33.71 17.32
N LEU A 250 4.13 -33.25 16.55
CA LEU A 250 4.88 -34.09 15.61
C LEU A 250 5.77 -35.10 16.34
N GLU A 251 6.51 -34.67 17.37
CA GLU A 251 7.33 -35.56 18.22
C GLU A 251 6.49 -36.66 18.86
N ARG A 252 5.26 -36.33 19.27
CA ARG A 252 4.30 -37.27 19.87
C ARG A 252 3.57 -38.12 18.84
N SER A 253 3.87 -37.97 17.54
CA SER A 253 3.23 -38.67 16.43
C SER A 253 1.70 -38.54 16.42
N LEU A 254 1.20 -37.39 16.86
CA LEU A 254 -0.23 -37.06 16.80
C LEU A 254 -0.60 -36.43 15.46
N VAL A 255 0.39 -35.84 14.78
CA VAL A 255 0.30 -35.26 13.45
C VAL A 255 1.52 -35.76 12.66
N ALA A 256 1.37 -35.96 11.34
CA ALA A 256 2.48 -36.32 10.45
C ALA A 256 2.41 -35.51 9.15
N PHE A 257 3.56 -35.24 8.53
CA PHE A 257 3.58 -34.64 7.19
C PHE A 257 3.10 -35.65 6.15
N GLU A 258 2.33 -35.19 5.15
CA GLU A 258 1.92 -36.06 4.04
C GLU A 258 3.07 -36.32 3.06
N ASP A 259 4.06 -35.43 2.99
CA ASP A 259 5.23 -35.57 2.12
C ASP A 259 6.46 -36.08 2.89
N ASN A 260 7.01 -37.22 2.46
CA ASN A 260 8.25 -37.82 2.97
C ASN A 260 9.54 -37.05 2.57
N ARG A 261 9.42 -35.82 2.07
CA ARG A 261 10.57 -35.05 1.58
C ARG A 261 11.16 -34.25 2.74
N GLY A 262 12.19 -34.85 3.35
CA GLY A 262 13.34 -34.23 4.04
C GLY A 262 13.10 -32.98 4.89
N HIS A 263 13.58 -33.03 6.14
CA HIS A 263 13.66 -31.95 7.13
C HIS A 263 14.37 -30.64 6.70
N ASP A 264 14.61 -30.39 5.40
CA ASP A 264 15.39 -29.27 4.86
C ASP A 264 14.56 -28.13 4.27
N GLN A 265 13.22 -28.25 4.26
CA GLN A 265 12.34 -27.12 3.94
C GLN A 265 11.72 -26.57 5.23
N SER A 266 11.53 -25.25 5.26
CA SER A 266 10.78 -24.56 6.31
C SER A 266 9.52 -25.39 6.63
N ALA A 267 9.39 -25.89 7.86
CA ALA A 267 8.25 -26.74 8.26
C ALA A 267 6.88 -26.05 8.10
N GLU A 268 6.90 -24.73 7.88
CA GLU A 268 5.73 -23.91 7.62
C GLU A 268 5.19 -24.15 6.21
N PHE A 269 3.86 -24.26 6.09
CA PHE A 269 3.11 -24.46 4.84
C PHE A 269 3.17 -25.86 4.21
N CYS A 270 3.77 -26.85 4.88
CA CYS A 270 3.72 -28.25 4.46
C CYS A 270 2.37 -28.91 4.82
N PRO A 271 1.81 -29.76 3.95
CA PRO A 271 0.58 -30.49 4.24
C PRO A 271 0.81 -31.50 5.36
N VAL A 272 -0.12 -31.53 6.31
CA VAL A 272 -0.09 -32.46 7.45
C VAL A 272 -1.38 -33.22 7.60
N LYS A 273 -1.25 -34.46 8.08
CA LYS A 273 -2.33 -35.37 8.41
C LYS A 273 -2.42 -35.56 9.92
N LEU A 274 -3.63 -35.46 10.45
CA LEU A 274 -3.93 -35.78 11.84
C LEU A 274 -3.98 -37.31 11.98
N LEU A 275 -3.23 -37.86 12.94
CA LEU A 275 -3.16 -39.31 13.21
C LEU A 275 -4.11 -39.76 14.32
N ILE A 276 -4.84 -38.82 14.94
CA ILE A 276 -5.83 -39.09 15.97
C ILE A 276 -7.22 -39.20 15.33
N SER A 277 -7.99 -40.21 15.74
CA SER A 277 -9.39 -40.33 15.33
C SER A 277 -10.29 -39.36 16.09
N TRP A 278 -11.42 -38.98 15.49
CA TRP A 278 -12.41 -38.10 16.13
C TRP A 278 -12.85 -38.60 17.52
N HIS A 279 -13.04 -39.91 17.68
CA HIS A 279 -13.47 -40.52 18.94
C HIS A 279 -12.41 -40.42 20.04
N GLU A 280 -11.14 -40.64 19.71
CA GLU A 280 -10.02 -40.50 20.64
C GLU A 280 -9.86 -39.04 21.10
N LEU A 281 -10.04 -38.09 20.19
CA LEU A 281 -10.00 -36.67 20.53
C LEU A 281 -11.13 -36.28 21.50
N GLN A 282 -12.36 -36.75 21.26
CA GLN A 282 -13.48 -36.52 22.16
C GLN A 282 -13.29 -37.15 23.54
N GLN A 283 -12.76 -38.38 23.60
CA GLN A 283 -12.45 -39.03 24.88
C GLN A 283 -11.33 -38.30 25.62
N GLY A 284 -10.26 -37.91 24.93
CA GLY A 284 -9.15 -37.16 25.51
C GLY A 284 -9.59 -35.82 26.11
N LEU A 285 -10.50 -35.10 25.45
CA LEU A 285 -11.06 -33.85 25.97
C LEU A 285 -11.95 -34.08 27.20
N LYS A 286 -12.77 -35.13 27.21
CA LYS A 286 -13.62 -35.51 28.36
C LYS A 286 -12.82 -35.98 29.57
N SER A 287 -11.69 -36.65 29.35
CA SER A 287 -10.80 -37.14 30.42
C SER A 287 -9.89 -36.05 30.99
N ASN A 288 -9.75 -34.90 30.33
CA ASN A 288 -8.87 -33.83 30.79
C ASN A 288 -9.60 -32.95 31.82
N CYS A 289 -9.19 -33.05 33.09
CA CYS A 289 -9.81 -32.38 34.24
C CYS A 289 -9.80 -30.84 34.15
N PHE A 290 -8.92 -30.26 33.31
CA PHE A 290 -8.79 -28.81 33.12
C PHE A 290 -9.02 -28.40 31.66
N CYS A 291 -9.91 -29.10 30.95
CA CYS A 291 -10.30 -28.70 29.60
C CYS A 291 -11.10 -27.39 29.64
N PRO A 292 -10.68 -26.32 28.91
CA PRO A 292 -11.48 -25.13 28.76
C PRO A 292 -12.87 -25.47 28.22
N ALA A 293 -13.93 -24.97 28.86
CA ALA A 293 -15.31 -25.21 28.44
C ALA A 293 -15.59 -24.77 26.97
N VAL A 294 -14.74 -23.90 26.44
CA VAL A 294 -14.67 -23.48 25.04
C VAL A 294 -14.43 -24.67 24.08
N LEU A 295 -13.46 -25.53 24.38
CA LEU A 295 -13.10 -26.65 23.52
C LEU A 295 -14.20 -27.72 23.49
N ASN A 296 -14.84 -27.99 24.63
CA ASN A 296 -15.99 -28.89 24.68
C ASN A 296 -17.16 -28.37 23.82
N LYS A 297 -17.47 -27.07 23.89
CA LYS A 297 -18.51 -26.44 23.05
C LYS A 297 -18.18 -26.44 21.56
N LEU A 298 -16.90 -26.43 21.18
CA LEU A 298 -16.46 -26.53 19.79
C LEU A 298 -16.70 -27.93 19.23
N MET A 299 -16.32 -28.95 20.00
CA MET A 299 -16.50 -30.35 19.61
C MET A 299 -17.97 -30.75 19.49
N ASP A 300 -18.85 -30.15 20.30
CA ASP A 300 -20.29 -30.39 20.24
C ASP A 300 -20.97 -29.75 19.01
N ARG A 301 -20.32 -28.77 18.34
CA ARG A 301 -20.85 -28.08 17.15
C ARG A 301 -20.50 -28.73 15.81
N GLU A 302 -19.49 -29.61 15.78
CA GLU A 302 -19.04 -30.29 14.55
C GLU A 302 -19.70 -31.67 14.33
N CYS A 303 -20.63 -32.06 15.21
CA CYS A 303 -21.51 -33.23 15.04
C CYS A 303 -22.75 -32.91 14.19
#